data_AF-A0AAW4GI75-F1
#
_entry.id   AF-A0AAW4GI75-F1
#
_cell.length_a   1.000
_cell.length_b   1.000
_cell.length_c   1.000
_cell.angle_alpha   90.00
_cell.angle_beta   90.00
_cell.angle_gamma   90.00
#
_symmetry.space_group_name_H-M   'P 1'
#
loop_
_entity.id
_entity.type
_entity.pdbx_description
1 polymer ?
#
loop_
_entity_poly.entity_id
_entity_poly.type
_entity_poly.pdbx_seq_one_letter_code
_entity_poly.pdbx_strand_id
1 'polypeptide(L)'
;MKRLCCLPASALLLSLVTLQVQARAIHECIAVPQASIATDMPAGLDEFEQHLWTANTGQVVSKGTGTLLLLRLFSESPGVIDSQQFTKITGSLKGYTPSSEGMPEVVDAHLTSGGAGFAHKGDYWLSHSADVELHQPHKGDGRIEVKVTAVGWNSYRKEDRSFYLQFTCQLKEIPVEKLSAWQGGDGNLWRSFGPTR
;
A
#
# COMPACT_ATOMS: atom_id res chain seq x y z
N MET A 1 -55.78 28.45 -43.33
CA MET A 1 -56.45 28.28 -42.02
C MET A 1 -55.93 27.02 -41.36
N LYS A 2 -55.62 27.12 -40.05
CA LYS A 2 -55.25 26.10 -39.06
C LYS A 2 -53.91 25.34 -39.21
N ARG A 3 -52.93 25.88 -38.47
CA ARG A 3 -51.80 25.18 -37.86
C ARG A 3 -52.28 23.97 -37.04
N LEU A 4 -51.51 22.89 -37.04
CA LEU A 4 -51.33 22.05 -35.85
C LEU A 4 -49.86 21.65 -35.75
N CYS A 5 -49.15 22.31 -34.84
CA CYS A 5 -47.84 21.90 -34.36
C CYS A 5 -48.05 20.72 -33.39
N CYS A 6 -47.39 19.59 -33.63
CA CYS A 6 -47.12 18.61 -32.57
C CYS A 6 -45.62 18.30 -32.60
N LEU A 7 -44.89 18.95 -31.70
CA LEU A 7 -43.53 18.61 -31.30
C LEU A 7 -43.56 17.28 -30.53
N PRO A 8 -42.69 16.29 -30.79
CA PRO A 8 -42.42 15.23 -29.84
C PRO A 8 -41.40 15.76 -28.83
N ALA A 9 -41.84 16.59 -27.89
CA ALA A 9 -41.03 17.04 -26.78
C ALA A 9 -41.31 16.17 -25.55
N SER A 10 -40.67 15.00 -25.50
CA SER A 10 -40.28 14.32 -24.25
C SER A 10 -39.44 13.10 -24.59
N ALA A 11 -38.35 13.33 -25.33
CA ALA A 11 -37.14 12.56 -25.10
C ALA A 11 -36.64 12.94 -23.70
N LEU A 12 -37.25 12.37 -22.66
CA LEU A 12 -36.65 12.30 -21.34
C LEU A 12 -35.52 11.28 -21.47
N LEU A 13 -34.43 11.72 -22.08
CA LEU A 13 -33.10 11.14 -21.91
C LEU A 13 -32.83 11.24 -20.41
N LEU A 14 -33.22 10.19 -19.69
CA LEU A 14 -32.62 9.80 -18.44
C LEU A 14 -31.13 9.61 -18.74
N SER A 15 -30.37 10.69 -18.63
CA SER A 15 -28.95 10.65 -18.37
C SER A 15 -28.78 9.99 -17.01
N LEU A 16 -28.88 8.67 -16.99
CA LEU A 16 -28.18 7.83 -16.03
C LEU A 16 -26.71 8.16 -16.23
N VAL A 17 -26.25 9.18 -15.50
CA VAL A 17 -24.85 9.37 -15.19
C VAL A 17 -24.50 8.14 -14.35
N THR A 18 -24.13 7.06 -15.02
CA THR A 18 -23.31 6.04 -14.41
C THR A 18 -22.01 6.77 -14.07
N LEU A 19 -21.90 7.22 -12.81
CA LEU A 19 -20.58 7.45 -12.24
C LEU A 19 -19.86 6.12 -12.41
N GLN A 20 -19.01 6.01 -13.42
CA GLN A 20 -18.01 4.97 -13.48
C GLN A 20 -17.13 5.21 -12.26
N VAL A 21 -17.46 4.56 -11.15
CA VAL A 21 -16.56 4.48 -10.02
C VAL A 21 -15.36 3.71 -10.55
N GLN A 22 -14.26 4.41 -10.79
CA GLN A 22 -13.04 3.82 -11.31
C GLN A 22 -12.36 3.00 -10.20
N ALA A 23 -11.83 1.83 -10.57
CA ALA A 23 -10.90 1.10 -9.71
C ALA A 23 -9.73 2.02 -9.35
N ARG A 24 -9.47 2.16 -8.05
CA ARG A 24 -8.44 3.07 -7.55
C ARG A 24 -7.24 2.23 -7.14
N ALA A 25 -6.10 2.46 -7.79
CA ALA A 25 -4.81 1.94 -7.39
C ALA A 25 -3.93 3.09 -6.90
N ILE A 26 -3.27 2.90 -5.77
CA ILE A 26 -2.38 3.87 -5.13
C ILE A 26 -1.06 3.16 -4.88
N HIS A 27 0.03 3.78 -5.32
CA HIS A 27 1.39 3.33 -5.05
C HIS A 27 2.16 4.48 -4.38
N GLU A 28 2.57 4.28 -3.14
CA GLU A 28 3.43 5.23 -2.42
C GLU A 28 4.82 4.62 -2.25
N CYS A 29 5.83 5.47 -2.47
CA CYS A 29 7.23 5.17 -2.19
C CYS A 29 7.75 6.27 -1.29
N ILE A 30 8.13 5.89 -0.07
CA ILE A 30 8.44 6.85 0.98
C ILE A 30 9.80 6.49 1.58
N ALA A 31 10.73 7.43 1.54
CA ALA A 31 11.92 7.38 2.36
C ALA A 31 11.61 7.98 3.73
N VAL A 32 11.93 7.25 4.79
CA VAL A 32 11.76 7.70 6.17
C VAL A 32 13.13 7.79 6.82
N PRO A 33 13.72 8.98 6.93
CA PRO A 33 14.99 9.16 7.60
C PRO A 33 14.82 9.02 9.12
N GLN A 34 15.92 8.67 9.81
CA GLN A 34 15.97 8.52 11.27
C GLN A 34 14.91 7.54 11.80
N ALA A 35 14.78 6.40 11.11
CA ALA A 35 13.74 5.42 11.35
C ALA A 35 14.31 4.02 11.61
N SER A 36 13.51 3.21 12.28
CA SER A 36 13.71 1.77 12.45
C SER A 36 12.37 1.04 12.48
N ILE A 37 12.38 -0.26 12.16
CA ILE A 37 11.19 -1.09 12.30
C ILE A 37 10.99 -1.40 13.79
N ALA A 38 9.82 -1.05 14.33
CA ALA A 38 9.44 -1.49 15.66
C ALA A 38 8.94 -2.94 15.58
N THR A 39 9.66 -3.82 16.27
CA THR A 39 9.35 -5.26 16.36
C THR A 39 8.48 -5.60 17.57
N ASP A 40 8.20 -4.63 18.43
CA ASP A 40 7.46 -4.85 19.66
C ASP A 40 6.00 -5.15 19.36
N MET A 41 5.58 -6.36 19.72
CA MET A 41 4.20 -6.78 19.67
C MET A 41 3.53 -6.51 21.03
N PRO A 42 2.27 -6.03 21.06
CA PRO A 42 1.58 -5.86 22.33
C PRO A 42 1.50 -7.19 23.10
N ALA A 43 1.74 -7.12 24.41
CA ALA A 43 1.64 -8.28 25.28
C ALA A 43 0.17 -8.70 25.47
N GLY A 44 -0.05 -10.00 25.67
CA GLY A 44 -1.36 -10.55 26.01
C GLY A 44 -2.31 -10.77 24.83
N LEU A 45 -1.84 -10.59 23.60
CA LEU A 45 -2.60 -10.95 22.39
C LEU A 45 -2.57 -12.46 22.16
N ASP A 46 -3.72 -13.04 21.85
CA ASP A 46 -3.79 -14.43 21.37
C ASP A 46 -3.24 -14.56 19.93
N GLU A 47 -3.07 -15.79 19.43
CA GLU A 47 -2.51 -16.04 18.10
C GLU A 47 -3.30 -15.31 16.98
N PHE A 48 -4.63 -15.29 17.08
CA PHE A 48 -5.48 -14.62 16.09
C PHE A 48 -5.32 -13.10 16.15
N GLU A 49 -5.26 -12.53 17.35
CA GLU A 49 -5.03 -11.10 17.57
C GLU A 49 -3.64 -10.66 17.12
N GLN A 50 -2.61 -11.48 17.31
CA GLN A 50 -1.26 -11.23 16.79
C GLN A 50 -1.24 -11.24 15.26
N HIS A 51 -1.94 -12.20 14.65
CA HIS A 51 -2.11 -12.27 13.20
C HIS A 51 -2.82 -11.03 12.65
N LEU A 52 -3.89 -10.62 13.32
CA LEU A 52 -4.64 -9.44 12.96
C LEU A 52 -3.84 -8.15 13.15
N TRP A 53 -3.09 -8.04 14.25
CA TRP A 53 -2.16 -6.95 14.48
C TRP A 53 -1.16 -6.85 13.33
N THR A 54 -0.50 -7.96 13.00
CA THR A 54 0.52 -8.00 11.95
C THR A 54 -0.07 -7.67 10.57
N ALA A 55 -1.25 -8.19 10.24
CA ALA A 55 -1.95 -7.85 9.00
C ALA A 55 -2.30 -6.35 8.93
N ASN A 56 -2.74 -5.76 10.05
CA ASN A 56 -3.10 -4.35 10.15
C ASN A 56 -1.89 -3.44 10.05
N THR A 57 -0.84 -3.70 10.84
CA THR A 57 0.35 -2.83 10.91
C THR A 57 1.24 -3.01 9.69
N GLY A 58 1.38 -4.25 9.21
CA GLY A 58 2.54 -4.65 8.44
C GLY A 58 3.78 -4.50 9.32
N GLN A 59 4.59 -3.48 9.04
CA GLN A 59 5.75 -3.10 9.83
C GLN A 59 5.51 -1.74 10.48
N VAL A 60 5.54 -1.68 11.81
CA VAL A 60 5.47 -0.41 12.55
C VAL A 60 6.81 0.31 12.40
N VAL A 61 6.77 1.62 12.25
CA VAL A 61 7.95 2.47 12.08
C VAL A 61 8.09 3.37 13.31
N SER A 62 9.29 3.38 13.87
CA SER A 62 9.63 4.21 15.03
C SER A 62 10.92 4.98 14.78
N LYS A 63 11.27 5.90 15.70
CA LYS A 63 12.54 6.63 15.63
C LYS A 63 13.72 5.67 15.70
N GLY A 64 14.73 5.94 14.88
CA GLY A 64 15.94 5.14 14.80
C GLY A 64 17.09 5.92 14.18
N THR A 65 18.16 5.21 13.82
CA THR A 65 19.36 5.81 13.23
C THR A 65 19.47 5.58 11.72
N GLY A 66 18.64 4.70 11.15
CA GLY A 66 18.67 4.34 9.74
C GLY A 66 17.72 5.17 8.88
N THR A 67 17.63 4.80 7.61
CA THR A 67 16.59 5.26 6.69
C THR A 67 15.82 4.04 6.21
N LEU A 68 14.50 4.10 6.23
CA LEU A 68 13.63 3.05 5.70
C LEU A 68 13.02 3.45 4.36
N LEU A 69 12.81 2.48 3.48
CA LEU A 69 11.91 2.56 2.34
C LEU A 69 10.57 1.92 2.73
N LEU A 70 9.49 2.67 2.60
CA LEU A 70 8.13 2.16 2.67
C LEU A 70 7.54 2.14 1.26
N LEU A 71 7.18 0.95 0.79
CA LEU A 71 6.34 0.77 -0.39
C LEU A 71 4.94 0.42 0.09
N ARG A 72 3.95 1.19 -0.35
CA ARG A 72 2.57 1.03 0.07
C ARG A 72 1.65 0.98 -1.14
N LEU A 73 1.13 -0.19 -1.43
CA LEU A 73 0.26 -0.45 -2.56
C LEU A 73 -1.15 -0.74 -2.04
N PHE A 74 -2.12 0.01 -2.54
CA PHE A 74 -3.53 -0.21 -2.24
C PHE A 74 -4.32 -0.25 -3.53
N SER A 75 -5.21 -1.23 -3.67
CA SER A 75 -6.14 -1.31 -4.80
C SER A 75 -7.54 -1.62 -4.32
N GLU A 76 -8.53 -0.88 -4.83
CA GLU A 76 -9.94 -1.15 -4.59
C GLU A 76 -10.70 -1.27 -5.92
N SER A 77 -11.58 -2.28 -6.01
CA SER A 77 -12.49 -2.49 -7.15
C SER A 77 -13.93 -2.14 -6.74
N PRO A 78 -14.52 -1.07 -7.29
CA PRO A 78 -15.85 -0.63 -6.93
C PRO A 78 -16.93 -1.70 -7.17
N GLY A 79 -17.92 -1.73 -6.27
CA GLY A 79 -19.08 -2.61 -6.41
C GLY A 79 -18.84 -4.07 -6.02
N VAL A 80 -17.61 -4.45 -5.64
CA VAL A 80 -17.29 -5.78 -5.13
C VAL A 80 -17.02 -5.66 -3.63
N ILE A 81 -17.86 -6.32 -2.83
CA ILE A 81 -17.66 -6.42 -1.36
C ILE A 81 -16.29 -7.06 -1.10
N ASP A 82 -15.54 -6.50 -0.15
CA ASP A 82 -14.20 -6.97 0.26
C ASP A 82 -13.12 -7.02 -0.86
N SER A 83 -13.26 -6.19 -1.89
CA SER A 83 -12.32 -6.14 -3.02
C SER A 83 -11.05 -5.30 -2.78
N GLN A 84 -10.93 -4.74 -1.59
CA GLN A 84 -9.80 -3.90 -1.23
C GLN A 84 -8.62 -4.81 -0.91
N GLN A 85 -7.49 -4.53 -1.53
CA GLN A 85 -6.25 -5.29 -1.34
C GLN A 85 -5.14 -4.33 -0.98
N PHE A 86 -4.27 -4.77 -0.09
CA PHE A 86 -3.12 -4.01 0.34
C PHE A 86 -1.85 -4.83 0.18
N THR A 87 -0.74 -4.14 -0.08
CA THR A 87 0.61 -4.68 0.08
C THR A 87 1.50 -3.62 0.68
N LYS A 88 2.20 -3.97 1.75
CA LYS A 88 3.13 -3.14 2.49
C LYS A 88 4.49 -3.81 2.43
N ILE A 89 5.48 -3.12 1.91
CA ILE A 89 6.87 -3.56 1.97
C ILE A 89 7.68 -2.51 2.71
N THR A 90 8.49 -2.95 3.65
CA THR A 90 9.36 -2.07 4.43
C THR A 90 10.76 -2.66 4.44
N GLY A 91 11.74 -1.89 3.99
CA GLY A 91 13.15 -2.31 3.98
C GLY A 91 14.07 -1.15 4.36
N SER A 92 15.33 -1.46 4.67
CA SER A 92 16.35 -0.46 5.00
C SER A 92 16.99 0.08 3.73
N LEU A 93 17.13 1.41 3.63
CA LEU A 93 17.84 2.08 2.56
C LEU A 93 19.30 2.32 2.95
N LYS A 94 20.21 1.58 2.31
CA LYS A 94 21.66 1.77 2.45
C LYS A 94 22.18 2.76 1.41
N GLY A 95 23.08 3.65 1.86
CA GLY A 95 23.69 4.66 0.99
C GLY A 95 22.73 5.76 0.54
N TYR A 96 21.56 5.89 1.17
CA TYR A 96 20.63 6.96 0.84
C TYR A 96 21.14 8.31 1.36
N THR A 97 21.38 9.22 0.43
CA THR A 97 21.57 10.64 0.71
C THR A 97 20.48 11.44 -0.02
N PRO A 98 19.76 12.37 0.65
CA PRO A 98 18.63 13.12 0.10
C PRO A 98 18.89 13.99 -1.16
N SER A 99 20.08 13.90 -1.77
CA SER A 99 20.51 14.79 -2.85
C SER A 99 21.54 14.18 -3.83
N SER A 100 21.87 12.89 -3.73
CA SER A 100 22.95 12.27 -4.55
C SER A 100 22.45 11.56 -5.81
N GLU A 101 23.32 11.52 -6.83
CA GLU A 101 23.20 10.59 -7.95
C GLU A 101 23.43 9.15 -7.49
N GLY A 102 22.52 8.24 -7.86
CA GLY A 102 22.62 6.81 -7.55
C GLY A 102 21.36 6.28 -6.86
N MET A 103 20.92 5.09 -7.26
CA MET A 103 19.80 4.43 -6.58
C MET A 103 20.32 3.72 -5.32
N PRO A 104 19.71 3.98 -4.15
CA PRO A 104 20.10 3.33 -2.90
C PRO A 104 19.78 1.83 -2.97
N GLU A 105 20.56 1.05 -2.24
CA GLU A 105 20.30 -0.38 -2.05
C GLU A 105 19.21 -0.56 -1.00
N VAL A 106 18.26 -1.46 -1.27
CA VAL A 106 17.22 -1.86 -0.32
C VAL A 106 17.62 -3.20 0.27
N VAL A 107 17.73 -3.28 1.59
CA VAL A 107 18.10 -4.50 2.31
C VAL A 107 17.10 -4.80 3.42
N ASP A 108 17.10 -6.05 3.92
CA ASP A 108 16.25 -6.48 5.04
C ASP A 108 14.78 -6.11 4.84
N ALA A 109 14.26 -6.33 3.62
CA ALA A 109 12.90 -5.94 3.28
C ALA A 109 11.90 -7.04 3.66
N HIS A 110 10.81 -6.60 4.28
CA HIS A 110 9.70 -7.44 4.73
C HIS A 110 8.44 -7.08 3.95
N LEU A 111 7.60 -8.07 3.64
CA LEU A 111 6.35 -7.89 2.92
C LEU A 111 5.17 -8.37 3.77
N THR A 112 4.09 -7.60 3.76
CA THR A 112 2.77 -7.98 4.25
C THR A 112 1.72 -7.67 3.20
N SER A 113 0.93 -8.65 2.78
CA SER A 113 -0.08 -8.47 1.73
C SER A 113 -1.38 -9.20 2.07
N GLY A 114 -2.53 -8.61 1.76
CA GLY A 114 -3.82 -9.23 2.08
C GLY A 114 -5.02 -8.40 1.65
N GLY A 115 -6.21 -8.86 2.04
CA GLY A 115 -7.48 -8.16 1.82
C GLY A 115 -7.80 -7.19 2.95
N ALA A 116 -8.24 -5.99 2.62
CA ALA A 116 -8.77 -5.04 3.58
C ALA A 116 -10.29 -5.28 3.75
N GLY A 117 -10.69 -5.76 4.92
CA GLY A 117 -12.10 -6.06 5.18
C GLY A 117 -12.27 -6.95 6.41
N PHE A 118 -13.49 -6.99 6.97
CA PHE A 118 -13.76 -7.83 8.15
C PHE A 118 -13.59 -9.33 7.84
N ALA A 119 -13.94 -9.75 6.63
CA ALA A 119 -13.85 -11.14 6.19
C ALA A 119 -12.40 -11.65 6.06
N HIS A 120 -11.42 -10.74 5.92
CA HIS A 120 -10.03 -11.07 5.65
C HIS A 120 -9.11 -10.83 6.85
N LYS A 121 -9.67 -10.51 8.01
CA LYS A 121 -8.95 -10.27 9.28
C LYS A 121 -8.19 -11.53 9.73
N GLY A 122 -6.96 -11.69 9.26
CA GLY A 122 -6.12 -12.87 9.51
C GLY A 122 -5.77 -13.67 8.25
N ASP A 123 -6.36 -13.34 7.10
CA ASP A 123 -5.98 -13.91 5.79
C ASP A 123 -4.98 -12.98 5.09
N TYR A 124 -3.70 -13.20 5.37
CA TYR A 124 -2.62 -12.36 4.87
C TYR A 124 -1.35 -13.18 4.64
N TRP A 125 -0.49 -12.61 3.82
CA TRP A 125 0.78 -13.18 3.39
C TRP A 125 1.92 -12.40 4.04
N LEU A 126 2.87 -13.11 4.62
CA LEU A 126 4.08 -12.54 5.22
C LEU A 126 5.33 -13.07 4.55
N SER A 127 6.23 -12.17 4.20
CA SER A 127 7.62 -12.51 3.90
C SER A 127 8.57 -11.72 4.81
N HIS A 128 9.55 -12.42 5.36
CA HIS A 128 10.70 -11.81 6.04
C HIS A 128 11.89 -11.58 5.09
N SER A 129 11.72 -11.89 3.81
CA SER A 129 12.72 -11.71 2.76
C SER A 129 12.03 -11.31 1.46
N ALA A 130 12.06 -10.02 1.17
CA ALA A 130 11.69 -9.46 -0.10
C ALA A 130 12.93 -8.89 -0.78
N ASP A 131 13.12 -9.22 -2.05
CA ASP A 131 14.11 -8.58 -2.91
C ASP A 131 13.45 -7.36 -3.55
N VAL A 132 14.10 -6.19 -3.45
CA VAL A 132 13.57 -4.92 -3.93
C VAL A 132 14.62 -4.21 -4.76
N GLU A 133 14.33 -4.05 -6.04
CA GLU A 133 15.18 -3.32 -6.97
C GLU A 133 14.59 -1.94 -7.27
N LEU A 134 15.42 -0.91 -7.21
CA LEU A 134 15.06 0.47 -7.54
C LEU A 134 15.80 0.92 -8.79
N HIS A 135 15.06 1.43 -9.76
CA HIS A 135 15.61 1.94 -11.01
C HIS A 135 15.11 3.36 -11.27
N GLN A 136 15.98 4.24 -11.79
CA GLN A 136 15.57 5.53 -12.33
C GLN A 136 15.39 5.39 -13.84
N PRO A 137 14.17 5.50 -14.39
CA PRO A 137 13.97 5.35 -15.82
C PRO A 137 14.69 6.46 -16.62
N HIS A 138 14.67 7.69 -16.09
CA HIS A 138 15.26 8.86 -16.75
C HIS A 138 16.01 9.75 -15.75
N LYS A 139 17.20 10.22 -16.13
CA LYS A 139 17.99 11.15 -15.34
C LYS A 139 17.21 12.46 -15.17
N GLY A 140 16.89 12.82 -13.94
CA GLY A 140 16.10 14.02 -13.61
C GLY A 140 14.58 13.80 -13.49
N ASP A 141 14.08 12.60 -13.78
CA ASP A 141 12.71 12.23 -13.39
C ASP A 141 12.72 11.84 -11.90
N GLY A 142 11.83 12.45 -11.10
CA GLY A 142 11.66 12.14 -9.69
C GLY A 142 10.94 10.81 -9.42
N ARG A 143 10.50 10.12 -10.48
CA ARG A 143 9.89 8.79 -10.40
C ARG A 143 10.95 7.70 -10.36
N ILE A 144 10.68 6.71 -9.54
CA ILE A 144 11.43 5.47 -9.48
C ILE A 144 10.56 4.33 -9.99
N GLU A 145 11.16 3.42 -10.73
CA GLU A 145 10.61 2.11 -11.01
C GLU A 145 11.04 1.17 -9.89
N VAL A 146 10.07 0.44 -9.37
CA VAL A 146 10.24 -0.50 -8.27
C VAL A 146 9.87 -1.88 -8.78
N LYS A 147 10.78 -2.84 -8.56
CA LYS A 147 10.51 -4.27 -8.76
C LYS A 147 10.66 -4.98 -7.43
N VAL A 148 9.71 -5.85 -7.12
CA VAL A 148 9.72 -6.62 -5.87
C VAL A 148 9.48 -8.08 -6.17
N THR A 149 10.33 -8.93 -5.62
CA THR A 149 10.17 -10.39 -5.64
C THR A 149 10.17 -10.90 -4.21
N ALA A 150 9.17 -11.70 -3.84
CA ALA A 150 9.10 -12.31 -2.52
C ALA A 150 8.32 -13.62 -2.54
N VAL A 151 8.54 -14.47 -1.55
CA VAL A 151 7.67 -15.62 -1.24
C VAL A 151 7.02 -15.36 0.11
N GLY A 152 5.72 -15.18 0.11
CA GLY A 152 4.95 -14.97 1.34
C GLY A 152 4.33 -16.27 1.84
N TRP A 153 4.35 -16.47 3.16
CA TRP A 153 3.64 -17.54 3.85
C TRP A 153 2.32 -17.03 4.42
N ASN A 154 1.26 -17.84 4.31
CA ASN A 154 -0.03 -17.57 4.95
C ASN A 154 -0.30 -18.60 6.04
N SER A 155 -0.34 -18.16 7.30
CA SER A 155 -0.50 -19.05 8.45
C SER A 155 -1.89 -19.68 8.54
N TYR A 156 -2.92 -19.01 8.04
CA TYR A 156 -4.29 -19.52 8.03
C TYR A 156 -4.48 -20.59 6.95
N ARG A 157 -3.97 -20.33 5.74
CA ARG A 157 -4.12 -21.23 4.59
C ARG A 157 -3.09 -22.36 4.55
N LYS A 158 -1.98 -22.21 5.28
CA LYS A 158 -0.84 -23.14 5.31
C LYS A 158 -0.20 -23.35 3.93
N GLU A 159 -0.05 -22.27 3.18
CA GLU A 159 0.54 -22.26 1.84
C GLU A 159 1.51 -21.09 1.65
N ASP A 160 2.35 -21.23 0.62
CA ASP A 160 3.25 -20.20 0.12
C ASP A 160 2.71 -19.57 -1.17
N ARG A 161 2.98 -18.28 -1.37
CA ARG A 161 2.64 -17.53 -2.58
C ARG A 161 3.79 -16.65 -3.04
N SER A 162 4.15 -16.75 -4.31
CA SER A 162 5.10 -15.82 -4.93
C SER A 162 4.45 -14.47 -5.24
N PHE A 163 5.18 -13.39 -4.96
CA PHE A 163 4.85 -12.02 -5.28
C PHE A 163 5.86 -11.49 -6.30
N TYR A 164 5.33 -10.99 -7.43
CA TYR A 164 6.10 -10.29 -8.45
C TYR A 164 5.40 -8.95 -8.71
N LEU A 165 5.96 -7.86 -8.20
CA LEU A 165 5.38 -6.53 -8.31
C LEU A 165 6.31 -5.66 -9.15
N GLN A 166 5.73 -4.89 -10.07
CA GLN A 166 6.44 -3.90 -10.85
C GLN A 166 5.55 -2.66 -11.01
N PHE A 167 6.03 -1.52 -10.52
CA PHE A 167 5.26 -0.28 -10.56
C PHE A 167 6.19 0.94 -10.53
N THR A 168 5.63 2.10 -10.86
CA THR A 168 6.32 3.39 -10.74
C THR A 168 5.65 4.26 -9.69
N CYS A 169 6.45 5.06 -9.01
CA CYS A 169 6.01 5.94 -7.94
C CYS A 169 6.98 7.10 -7.79
N GLN A 170 6.53 8.20 -7.18
CA GLN A 170 7.41 9.29 -6.79
C GLN A 170 7.94 9.02 -5.39
N LEU A 171 9.27 9.01 -5.22
CA LEU A 171 9.88 8.89 -3.91
C LEU A 171 9.66 10.19 -3.13
N LYS A 172 9.04 10.08 -1.97
CA LYS A 172 8.79 11.21 -1.06
C LYS A 172 9.55 10.97 0.24
N GLU A 173 10.14 12.02 0.79
CA GLU A 173 10.69 11.96 2.13
C GLU A 173 9.63 12.38 3.15
N ILE A 174 9.34 11.53 4.13
CA ILE A 174 8.38 11.80 5.21
C ILE A 174 9.04 11.44 6.55
N PRO A 175 9.12 12.36 7.52
CA PRO A 175 9.67 12.05 8.84
C PRO A 175 8.72 11.14 9.63
N VAL A 176 9.28 10.36 10.57
CA VAL A 176 8.55 9.35 11.36
C VAL A 176 7.26 9.91 11.98
N GLU A 177 7.30 11.13 12.53
CA GLU A 177 6.18 11.74 13.26
C GLU A 177 5.00 12.13 12.36
N LYS A 178 5.18 12.10 11.04
CA LYS A 178 4.14 12.44 10.05
C LYS A 178 3.59 11.22 9.33
N LEU A 179 4.07 10.02 9.65
CA LEU A 179 3.56 8.79 9.05
C LEU A 179 2.12 8.54 9.51
N SER A 180 1.26 8.22 8.56
CA SER A 180 -0.07 7.68 8.86
C SER A 180 0.02 6.23 9.35
N ALA A 181 -1.06 5.74 9.98
CA ALA A 181 -1.17 4.33 10.37
C ALA A 181 -1.02 3.37 9.17
N TRP A 182 -1.48 3.77 7.97
CA TRP A 182 -1.26 3.02 6.72
C TRP A 182 0.24 2.86 6.38
N GLN A 183 1.02 3.90 6.66
CA GLN A 183 2.45 3.95 6.40
C GLN A 183 3.28 3.31 7.52
N GLY A 184 2.65 2.92 8.63
CA GLY A 184 3.30 2.29 9.78
C GLY A 184 3.58 3.25 10.95
N GLY A 185 3.06 4.47 10.91
CA GLY A 185 3.06 5.39 12.05
C GLY A 185 1.94 5.09 13.05
N ASP A 186 1.80 5.96 14.06
CA ASP A 186 0.77 5.82 15.08
C ASP A 186 -0.64 6.05 14.51
N GLY A 187 -1.63 5.33 15.06
CA GLY A 187 -3.04 5.59 14.76
C GLY A 187 -3.95 4.38 14.92
N ASN A 188 -5.15 4.47 14.35
CA ASN A 188 -6.16 3.41 14.47
C ASN A 188 -5.83 2.24 13.54
N LEU A 189 -5.36 1.15 14.13
CA LEU A 189 -5.00 -0.10 13.47
C LEU A 189 -6.13 -0.73 12.66
N TRP A 190 -7.39 -0.51 13.05
CA TRP A 190 -8.53 -1.02 12.28
C TRP A 190 -8.74 -0.30 10.95
N ARG A 191 -8.11 0.87 10.77
CA ARG A 191 -8.17 1.68 9.55
C ARG A 191 -6.84 1.70 8.79
N SER A 192 -5.82 0.94 9.22
CA SER A 192 -4.48 0.98 8.64
C SER A 192 -4.30 0.09 7.41
N PHE A 193 -5.37 -0.49 6.85
CA PHE A 193 -5.30 -1.31 5.64
C PHE A 193 -5.29 -0.53 4.33
N GLY A 194 -5.52 0.77 4.37
CA GLY A 194 -5.49 1.63 3.20
C GLY A 194 -5.24 3.09 3.59
N PRO A 195 -4.95 3.96 2.61
CA PRO A 195 -4.70 5.37 2.88
C PRO A 195 -5.94 6.06 3.45
N THR A 196 -5.74 6.97 4.39
CA THR A 196 -6.81 7.86 4.87
C THR A 196 -7.26 8.78 3.74
N ARG A 197 -8.57 8.84 3.49
CA ARG A 197 -9.19 9.74 2.50
C ARG A 197 -9.04 11.20 2.90
#